data_AF-A0A1H1XBC5-F1
#
_entry.id   AF-A0A1H1XBC5-F1
#
_cell.length_a   1.000
_cell.length_b   1.000
_cell.length_c   1.000
_cell.angle_alpha   90.00
_cell.angle_beta   90.00
_cell.angle_gamma   90.00
#
_symmetry.space_group_name_H-M   'P 1'
#
loop_
_entity.id
_entity.type
_entity.pdbx_description
1 polymer ?
#
loop_
_entity_poly.entity_id
_entity_poly.type
_entity_poly.pdbx_seq_one_letter_code
_entity_poly.pdbx_strand_id
1 'polypeptide(L)'
;MIDPDPLAEAELRELVPAVIGILVSRGADFATAEDAVQDALIEALRSWPSDPPRDRRGWLVTVAWRKFLDIVRSEGSRMKREERVMAATLAEPETSAEPGTDGVPKADDTLYLVFNEGHSGDVDLVAEAIRLTRSLRAMIDSAEVDGLLALMLLNHARRDARFGPDGRLIALADQDRILWNRRLIVEGIEILQAALGRDELGQYQAQAAIAALHADAQTVEDTDWVQIVQWYDELLALRDTPIVRLNRAVAVGEADGPAAGLAELQGLDKSLPRYFAVEAHLRERTGESQRAAELYVRAAERAGSLAERAHLNRQAARVRSWQGHRP
;
A
#
# COMPACT_ATOMS: atom_id res chain seq x y z
N MET A 1 -16.25 -12.13 39.21
CA MET A 1 -14.98 -12.63 38.64
C MET A 1 -15.34 -13.92 37.94
N ILE A 2 -15.73 -13.82 36.66
CA ILE A 2 -16.05 -14.99 35.84
C ILE A 2 -14.71 -15.38 35.23
N ASP A 3 -14.21 -16.54 35.61
CA ASP A 3 -13.01 -17.12 35.00
C ASP A 3 -13.35 -17.42 33.54
N PRO A 4 -12.64 -16.87 32.54
CA PRO A 4 -12.91 -17.19 31.15
C PRO A 4 -12.64 -18.68 30.93
N ASP A 5 -13.56 -19.34 30.22
CA ASP A 5 -13.42 -20.76 29.86
C ASP A 5 -12.07 -20.98 29.14
N PRO A 6 -11.14 -21.79 29.69
CA PRO A 6 -9.83 -22.02 29.09
C PRO A 6 -9.90 -22.56 27.66
N LEU A 7 -10.99 -23.26 27.31
CA LEU A 7 -11.23 -23.76 25.96
C LEU A 7 -11.57 -22.63 24.98
N ALA A 8 -12.27 -21.59 25.44
CA ALA A 8 -12.57 -20.42 24.62
C ALA A 8 -11.32 -19.56 24.39
N GLU A 9 -10.41 -19.45 25.36
CA GLU A 9 -9.17 -18.70 25.22
C GLU A 9 -8.21 -19.34 24.19
N ALA A 10 -8.08 -20.67 24.22
CA ALA A 10 -7.28 -21.41 23.24
C ALA A 10 -7.87 -21.31 21.81
N GLU A 11 -9.19 -21.43 21.68
CA GLU A 11 -9.89 -21.29 20.40
C GLU A 11 -9.74 -19.86 19.83
N LEU A 12 -9.85 -18.83 20.67
CA LEU A 12 -9.62 -17.44 20.26
C LEU A 12 -8.19 -17.21 19.78
N ARG A 13 -7.19 -17.77 20.46
CA ARG A 13 -5.77 -17.64 20.09
C ARG A 13 -5.49 -18.20 18.69
N GLU A 14 -6.19 -19.25 18.27
CA GLU A 14 -6.11 -19.79 16.91
C GLU A 14 -6.89 -18.97 15.87
N LEU A 15 -8.01 -18.37 16.27
CA LEU A 15 -8.84 -17.58 15.37
C LEU A 15 -8.23 -16.21 15.02
N VAL A 16 -7.47 -15.61 15.93
CA VAL A 16 -6.93 -14.25 15.75
C VAL A 16 -6.06 -14.10 14.49
N PRO A 17 -5.01 -14.92 14.25
CA PRO A 17 -4.19 -14.78 13.04
C PRO A 17 -4.99 -15.02 11.76
N ALA A 18 -5.97 -15.93 11.79
CA ALA A 18 -6.82 -16.23 10.64
C ALA A 18 -7.75 -15.06 10.29
N VAL A 19 -8.35 -14.41 11.30
CA VAL A 19 -9.23 -13.25 11.10
C VAL A 19 -8.43 -12.03 10.63
N ILE A 20 -7.25 -11.78 11.22
CA ILE A 20 -6.32 -10.73 10.75
C ILE A 20 -5.94 -10.98 9.29
N GLY A 21 -5.54 -12.21 8.93
CA GLY A 21 -5.21 -12.57 7.56
C GLY A 21 -6.37 -12.33 6.57
N ILE A 22 -7.61 -12.58 6.99
CA ILE A 22 -8.81 -12.30 6.17
C ILE A 22 -9.01 -10.79 5.99
N LEU A 23 -8.88 -9.97 7.04
CA LEU A 23 -9.00 -8.52 6.94
C LEU A 23 -7.92 -7.92 6.03
N VAL A 24 -6.68 -8.36 6.18
CA VAL A 24 -5.56 -7.94 5.34
C VAL A 24 -5.76 -8.35 3.88
N SER A 25 -6.25 -9.57 3.62
CA SER A 25 -6.59 -10.01 2.26
C SER A 25 -7.70 -9.18 1.61
N ARG A 26 -8.52 -8.49 2.42
CA ARG A 26 -9.60 -7.59 1.98
C ARG A 26 -9.16 -6.12 1.88
N GLY A 27 -7.88 -5.84 2.06
CA GLY A 27 -7.29 -4.52 1.84
C GLY A 27 -7.19 -3.63 3.08
N ALA A 28 -7.40 -4.17 4.29
CA ALA A 28 -6.97 -3.49 5.52
C ALA A 28 -5.44 -3.57 5.65
N ASP A 29 -4.79 -2.51 6.11
CA ASP A 29 -3.42 -2.64 6.60
C ASP A 29 -3.40 -3.46 7.90
N PHE A 30 -2.24 -4.04 8.23
CA PHE A 30 -2.13 -4.99 9.33
C PHE A 30 -2.46 -4.37 10.69
N ALA A 31 -2.04 -3.13 10.94
CA ALA A 31 -2.27 -2.47 12.22
C ALA A 31 -3.76 -2.20 12.44
N THR A 32 -4.43 -1.61 11.45
CA THR A 32 -5.87 -1.37 11.54
C THR A 32 -6.67 -2.69 11.58
N ALA A 33 -6.18 -3.74 10.90
CA ALA A 33 -6.78 -5.07 10.97
C ALA A 33 -6.62 -5.69 12.37
N GLU A 34 -5.47 -5.52 13.01
CA GLU A 34 -5.20 -6.02 14.35
C GLU A 34 -6.06 -5.30 15.39
N ASP A 35 -6.10 -3.97 15.38
CA ASP A 35 -6.93 -3.16 16.29
C ASP A 35 -8.41 -3.53 16.17
N ALA A 36 -8.88 -3.65 14.93
CA ALA A 36 -10.26 -4.05 14.66
C ALA A 36 -10.57 -5.48 15.15
N VAL A 37 -9.60 -6.39 15.08
CA VAL A 37 -9.72 -7.75 15.62
C VAL A 37 -9.70 -7.73 17.15
N GLN A 38 -8.82 -6.95 17.77
CA GLN A 38 -8.77 -6.80 19.23
C GLN A 38 -10.09 -6.25 19.80
N ASP A 39 -10.68 -5.25 19.14
CA ASP A 39 -12.01 -4.73 19.51
C ASP A 39 -13.12 -5.78 19.34
N ALA A 40 -13.06 -6.58 18.28
CA ALA A 40 -14.00 -7.68 18.06
C ALA A 40 -13.84 -8.78 19.12
N LEU A 41 -12.62 -9.05 19.60
CA LEU A 41 -12.35 -9.99 20.70
C LEU A 41 -12.91 -9.48 22.03
N ILE A 42 -12.77 -8.18 22.32
CA ILE A 42 -13.37 -7.57 23.52
C ILE A 42 -14.90 -7.73 23.49
N GLU A 43 -15.52 -7.57 22.33
CA GLU A 43 -16.96 -7.75 22.16
C GLU A 43 -17.37 -9.24 22.27
N ALA A 44 -16.54 -10.16 21.74
CA ALA A 44 -16.71 -11.60 21.90
C ALA A 44 -16.66 -12.02 23.38
N LEU A 45 -15.65 -11.57 24.12
CA LEU A 45 -15.48 -11.88 25.55
C LEU A 45 -16.63 -11.35 26.41
N ARG A 46 -17.31 -10.28 25.98
CA ARG A 46 -18.50 -9.74 26.67
C ARG A 46 -19.78 -10.48 26.33
N SER A 47 -19.94 -10.96 25.10
CA SER A 47 -21.22 -11.47 24.60
C SER A 47 -21.32 -13.00 24.58
N TRP A 48 -20.24 -13.70 24.22
CA TRP A 48 -20.23 -15.15 24.01
C TRP A 48 -20.45 -16.00 25.26
N PRO A 49 -20.04 -15.59 26.48
CA PRO A 49 -20.38 -16.35 27.68
C PRO A 49 -21.90 -16.50 27.91
N SER A 50 -22.69 -15.60 27.32
CA SER A 50 -24.17 -15.61 27.45
C SER A 50 -24.86 -16.15 26.19
N ASP A 51 -24.33 -15.83 25.00
CA ASP A 51 -24.91 -16.23 23.71
C ASP A 51 -23.82 -16.38 22.62
N PRO A 52 -23.15 -17.55 22.53
CA PRO A 52 -22.08 -17.74 21.58
C PRO A 52 -22.63 -17.97 20.15
N PRO A 53 -22.07 -17.31 19.12
CA PRO A 53 -22.48 -17.49 17.74
C PRO A 53 -22.13 -18.90 17.23
N ARG A 54 -22.96 -19.43 16.32
CA ARG A 54 -22.74 -20.75 15.69
C ARG A 54 -21.46 -20.83 14.87
N ASP A 55 -21.07 -19.72 14.23
CA ASP A 55 -19.80 -19.56 13.52
C ASP A 55 -19.02 -18.41 14.15
N ARG A 56 -18.12 -18.76 15.07
CA ARG A 56 -17.28 -17.81 15.81
C ARG A 56 -16.28 -17.09 14.92
N ARG A 57 -15.72 -17.78 13.92
CA ARG A 57 -14.79 -17.19 12.96
C ARG A 57 -15.51 -16.18 12.06
N GLY A 58 -16.63 -16.57 11.46
CA GLY A 58 -17.43 -15.69 10.62
C GLY A 58 -18.00 -14.49 11.38
N TRP A 59 -18.37 -14.68 12.65
CA TRP A 59 -18.77 -13.60 13.53
C TRP A 59 -17.62 -12.61 13.79
N LEU A 60 -16.43 -13.11 14.17
CA LEU A 60 -15.25 -12.28 14.41
C LEU A 60 -14.84 -11.49 13.16
N VAL A 61 -14.81 -12.12 12.00
CA VAL A 61 -14.55 -11.43 10.72
C VAL A 61 -15.57 -10.31 10.47
N THR A 62 -16.84 -10.53 10.78
CA THR A 62 -17.91 -9.55 10.54
C THR A 62 -17.79 -8.35 11.48
N VAL A 63 -17.54 -8.61 12.77
CA VAL A 63 -17.39 -7.54 13.77
C VAL A 63 -16.10 -6.77 13.55
N ALA A 64 -14.98 -7.46 13.33
CA ALA A 64 -13.70 -6.82 13.02
C ALA A 64 -13.78 -5.98 11.74
N TRP A 65 -14.42 -6.47 10.68
CA TRP A 65 -14.60 -5.65 9.46
C TRP A 65 -15.44 -4.39 9.71
N ARG A 66 -16.45 -4.43 10.60
CA ARG A 66 -17.22 -3.24 10.97
C ARG A 66 -16.38 -2.25 11.78
N LYS A 67 -15.61 -2.72 12.77
CA LYS A 67 -14.69 -1.89 13.58
C LYS A 67 -13.63 -1.23 12.70
N PHE A 68 -13.03 -1.98 11.78
CA PHE A 68 -12.10 -1.47 10.77
C PHE A 68 -12.72 -0.31 9.96
N LEU A 69 -13.94 -0.50 9.44
CA LEU A 69 -14.62 0.57 8.69
C LEU A 69 -14.95 1.80 9.56
N ASP A 70 -15.23 1.61 10.85
CA ASP A 70 -15.44 2.72 11.79
C ASP A 70 -14.14 3.49 12.07
N ILE A 71 -13.01 2.79 12.21
CA ILE A 71 -11.68 3.39 12.33
C ILE A 71 -11.38 4.24 11.10
N VAL A 72 -11.50 3.68 9.89
CA VAL A 72 -11.26 4.39 8.61
C VAL A 72 -12.18 5.62 8.45
N ARG A 73 -13.45 5.54 8.89
CA ARG A 73 -14.37 6.69 8.88
C ARG A 73 -13.99 7.76 9.91
N SER A 74 -13.51 7.34 11.07
CA SER A 74 -13.12 8.23 12.16
C SER A 74 -11.82 8.97 11.85
N GLU A 75 -10.84 8.29 11.25
CA GLU A 75 -9.58 8.87 10.77
C GLU A 75 -9.82 9.84 9.62
N GLY A 76 -10.67 9.49 8.65
CA GLY A 76 -11.06 10.42 7.58
C GLY A 76 -11.81 11.66 8.09
N SER A 77 -12.41 11.60 9.28
CA SER A 77 -13.05 12.74 9.96
C SER A 77 -12.07 13.51 10.85
N ARG A 78 -11.10 12.82 11.45
CA ARG A 78 -10.02 13.40 12.28
C ARG A 78 -9.01 14.14 11.41
N MET A 79 -8.57 13.53 10.32
CA MET A 79 -7.67 14.12 9.31
C MET A 79 -8.27 15.37 8.66
N LYS A 80 -9.59 15.43 8.42
CA LYS A 80 -10.27 16.67 7.96
C LYS A 80 -10.31 17.77 9.02
N ARG A 81 -10.26 17.43 10.31
CA ARG A 81 -10.16 18.41 11.41
C ARG A 81 -8.71 18.83 11.63
N GLU A 82 -7.79 17.89 11.57
CA GLU A 82 -6.34 18.10 11.67
C GLU A 82 -5.82 18.90 10.47
N GLU A 83 -6.30 18.68 9.24
CA GLU A 83 -5.99 19.53 8.08
C GLU A 83 -6.49 20.97 8.28
N ARG A 84 -7.64 21.18 8.94
CA ARG A 84 -8.14 22.52 9.29
C ARG A 84 -7.32 23.16 10.40
N VAL A 85 -6.79 22.37 11.34
CA VAL A 85 -5.94 22.84 12.44
C VAL A 85 -4.53 23.12 11.95
N MET A 86 -3.92 22.22 11.16
CA MET A 86 -2.62 22.41 10.49
C MET A 86 -2.64 23.60 9.53
N ALA A 87 -3.71 23.81 8.77
CA ALA A 87 -3.87 25.03 7.97
C ALA A 87 -3.90 26.32 8.83
N ALA A 88 -4.25 26.22 10.11
CA ALA A 88 -4.18 27.33 11.07
C ALA A 88 -2.82 27.40 11.82
N THR A 89 -2.12 26.28 11.97
CA THR A 89 -0.83 26.17 12.68
C THR A 89 0.39 26.51 11.81
N LEU A 90 0.32 26.34 10.48
CA LEU A 90 1.36 26.69 9.51
C LEU A 90 1.63 28.22 9.37
N ALA A 91 1.17 29.03 10.31
CA ALA A 91 1.36 30.48 10.36
C ALA A 91 2.51 30.95 11.28
N GLU A 92 3.26 30.05 11.93
CA GLU A 92 4.41 30.42 12.79
C GLU A 92 5.65 29.50 12.59
N PRO A 93 6.90 30.01 12.74
CA PRO A 93 8.11 29.27 12.40
C PRO A 93 8.77 28.51 13.59
N GLU A 94 9.56 27.50 13.19
CA GLU A 94 10.15 26.36 13.93
C GLU A 94 11.35 26.65 14.86
N THR A 95 11.70 25.69 15.75
CA THR A 95 13.10 25.41 16.20
C THR A 95 13.38 23.95 16.66
N SER A 96 14.24 23.25 15.89
CA SER A 96 15.48 22.47 16.22
C SER A 96 15.60 21.24 17.17
N ALA A 97 16.17 20.15 16.60
CA ALA A 97 17.40 19.35 16.96
C ALA A 97 17.39 18.00 17.77
N GLU A 98 18.26 17.07 17.30
CA GLU A 98 18.56 15.62 17.59
C GLU A 98 19.45 15.31 18.86
N PRO A 99 20.16 14.15 19.06
CA PRO A 99 19.98 12.67 18.89
C PRO A 99 20.42 11.80 20.13
N GLY A 100 20.31 10.44 20.11
CA GLY A 100 21.10 9.56 21.02
C GLY A 100 20.79 8.04 21.16
N THR A 101 21.61 7.20 20.50
CA THR A 101 22.24 5.86 20.82
C THR A 101 21.60 4.70 21.63
N ASP A 102 21.79 3.50 21.04
CA ASP A 102 22.22 2.19 21.59
C ASP A 102 21.33 1.26 22.44
N GLY A 103 20.97 0.12 21.84
CA GLY A 103 20.53 -1.13 22.47
C GLY A 103 19.48 -1.87 21.63
N VAL A 104 19.72 -3.13 21.25
CA VAL A 104 18.69 -3.95 20.58
C VAL A 104 17.63 -4.33 21.63
N PRO A 105 16.38 -3.84 21.54
CA PRO A 105 15.32 -4.18 22.48
C PRO A 105 14.77 -5.57 22.16
N LYS A 106 14.31 -6.30 23.17
CA LYS A 106 13.65 -7.60 22.99
C LYS A 106 12.33 -7.39 22.22
N ALA A 107 11.79 -8.45 21.60
CA ALA A 107 10.58 -8.37 20.77
C ALA A 107 9.39 -7.71 21.50
N ASP A 108 9.27 -7.94 22.81
CA ASP A 108 8.22 -7.37 23.66
C ASP A 108 8.42 -5.86 23.92
N ASP A 109 9.67 -5.42 24.11
CA ASP A 109 10.01 -4.00 24.30
C ASP A 109 9.79 -3.20 23.02
N THR A 110 10.01 -3.85 21.87
CA THR A 110 9.76 -3.30 20.53
C THR A 110 8.26 -3.07 20.28
N LEU A 111 7.42 -4.07 20.56
CA LEU A 111 5.96 -3.94 20.44
C LEU A 111 5.42 -2.87 21.41
N TYR A 112 5.97 -2.80 22.62
CA TYR A 112 5.61 -1.79 23.61
C TYR A 112 6.07 -0.38 23.22
N LEU A 113 7.22 -0.22 22.56
CA LEU A 113 7.69 1.09 22.07
C LEU A 113 6.80 1.62 20.95
N VAL A 114 6.43 0.77 19.99
CA VAL A 114 5.48 1.12 18.91
C VAL A 114 4.09 1.46 19.48
N PHE A 115 3.65 0.71 20.49
CA PHE A 115 2.41 0.97 21.21
C PHE A 115 2.42 2.31 21.96
N ASN A 116 3.51 2.66 22.66
CA ASN A 116 3.60 3.92 23.42
C ASN A 116 3.81 5.14 22.51
N GLU A 117 4.68 5.03 21.50
CA GLU A 117 5.00 6.16 20.62
C GLU A 117 3.96 6.36 19.49
N GLY A 118 3.10 5.37 19.23
CA GLY A 118 1.91 5.55 18.41
C GLY A 118 0.92 6.59 18.95
N HIS A 119 1.03 6.95 20.24
CA HIS A 119 0.26 8.03 20.86
C HIS A 119 0.92 9.41 20.76
N SER A 120 2.24 9.48 20.53
CA SER A 120 3.01 10.73 20.48
C SER A 120 3.11 11.32 19.08
N GLY A 121 2.92 10.51 18.03
CA GLY A 121 2.92 10.96 16.63
C GLY A 121 4.32 11.16 16.02
N ASP A 122 5.38 10.73 16.72
CA ASP A 122 6.78 11.01 16.35
C ASP A 122 7.53 9.81 15.70
N VAL A 123 6.80 8.74 15.34
CA VAL A 123 7.39 7.53 14.73
C VAL A 123 7.10 7.46 13.23
N ASP A 124 8.15 7.32 12.43
CA ASP A 124 8.02 6.91 11.03
C ASP A 124 7.62 5.42 10.96
N LEU A 125 6.31 5.17 10.88
CA LEU A 125 5.72 3.82 10.82
C LEU A 125 6.29 2.97 9.68
N VAL A 126 6.75 3.58 8.59
CA VAL A 126 7.33 2.84 7.45
C VAL A 126 8.73 2.35 7.80
N ALA A 127 9.55 3.21 8.42
CA ALA A 127 10.87 2.83 8.91
C ALA A 127 10.76 1.70 9.95
N GLU A 128 9.76 1.78 10.82
CA GLU A 128 9.52 0.77 11.84
C GLU A 128 9.04 -0.56 11.24
N ALA A 129 8.13 -0.56 10.26
CA ALA A 129 7.72 -1.77 9.56
C ALA A 129 8.91 -2.48 8.87
N ILE A 130 9.85 -1.72 8.29
CA ILE A 130 11.09 -2.27 7.74
C ILE A 130 11.93 -2.91 8.85
N ARG A 131 12.08 -2.22 9.99
CA ARG A 131 12.84 -2.74 11.13
C ARG A 131 12.25 -4.04 11.67
N LEU A 132 10.93 -4.10 11.84
CA LEU A 132 10.21 -5.31 12.27
C LEU A 132 10.38 -6.46 11.29
N THR A 133 10.29 -6.19 9.99
CA THR A 133 10.46 -7.22 8.95
C THR A 133 11.89 -7.77 8.94
N ARG A 134 12.91 -6.93 9.21
CA ARG A 134 14.30 -7.39 9.40
C ARG A 134 14.44 -8.29 10.63
N SER A 135 13.82 -7.93 11.74
CA SER A 135 13.79 -8.77 12.94
C SER A 135 13.13 -10.11 12.65
N LEU A 136 11.99 -10.11 11.94
CA LEU A 136 11.29 -11.33 11.53
C LEU A 136 12.18 -12.24 10.67
N ARG A 137 12.86 -11.68 9.67
CA ARG A 137 13.83 -12.39 8.82
C ARG A 137 14.97 -13.04 9.62
N ALA A 138 15.43 -12.41 10.70
CA ALA A 138 16.47 -12.98 11.55
C ALA A 138 15.98 -14.17 12.39
N MET A 139 14.66 -14.31 12.58
CA MET A 139 14.04 -15.36 13.40
C MET A 139 13.47 -16.51 12.55
N ILE A 140 13.07 -16.23 11.31
CA ILE A 140 12.38 -17.18 10.43
C ILE A 140 13.10 -17.25 9.08
N ASP A 141 13.46 -18.46 8.68
CA ASP A 141 13.94 -18.74 7.33
C ASP A 141 12.77 -18.87 6.36
N SER A 142 12.46 -17.81 5.61
CA SER A 142 11.34 -17.77 4.66
C SER A 142 11.62 -16.86 3.47
N ALA A 143 11.61 -17.42 2.26
CA ALA A 143 11.78 -16.67 1.01
C ALA A 143 10.72 -15.56 0.82
N GLU A 144 9.52 -15.76 1.35
CA GLU A 144 8.44 -14.80 1.25
C GLU A 144 8.60 -13.61 2.22
N VAL A 145 9.23 -13.83 3.38
CA VAL A 145 9.63 -12.72 4.28
C VAL A 145 10.76 -11.91 3.66
N ASP A 146 11.72 -12.56 2.99
CA ASP A 146 12.74 -11.90 2.21
C ASP A 146 12.12 -11.05 1.08
N GLY A 147 11.16 -11.61 0.34
CA GLY A 147 10.40 -10.89 -0.68
C GLY A 147 9.65 -9.67 -0.14
N LEU A 148 9.02 -9.79 1.03
CA LEU A 148 8.34 -8.69 1.69
C LEU A 148 9.31 -7.57 2.08
N LEU A 149 10.46 -7.91 2.68
CA LEU A 149 11.48 -6.94 3.03
C LEU A 149 12.01 -6.22 1.78
N ALA A 150 12.32 -6.96 0.71
CA ALA A 150 12.76 -6.39 -0.56
C ALA A 150 11.72 -5.40 -1.12
N LEU A 151 10.44 -5.79 -1.16
CA LEU A 151 9.35 -4.93 -1.62
C LEU A 151 9.24 -3.64 -0.79
N MET A 152 9.38 -3.73 0.54
CA MET A 152 9.35 -2.56 1.43
C MET A 152 10.54 -1.63 1.16
N LEU A 153 11.76 -2.17 1.05
CA LEU A 153 12.97 -1.38 0.80
C LEU A 153 12.89 -0.66 -0.55
N LEU A 154 12.49 -1.37 -1.61
CA LEU A 154 12.36 -0.80 -2.96
C LEU A 154 11.29 0.29 -3.02
N ASN A 155 10.16 0.11 -2.32
CA ASN A 155 9.14 1.15 -2.22
C ASN A 155 9.60 2.35 -1.37
N HIS A 156 10.30 2.09 -0.26
CA HIS A 156 10.76 3.14 0.64
C HIS A 156 11.91 3.96 0.03
N ALA A 157 12.71 3.37 -0.85
CA ALA A 157 13.84 4.04 -1.49
C ALA A 157 13.48 5.34 -2.21
N ARG A 158 12.23 5.46 -2.71
CA ARG A 158 11.75 6.65 -3.42
C ARG A 158 10.92 7.61 -2.55
N ARG A 159 10.88 7.43 -1.23
CA ARG A 159 10.06 8.23 -0.29
C ARG A 159 10.17 9.73 -0.55
N ASP A 160 11.40 10.22 -0.64
CA ASP A 160 11.68 11.65 -0.74
C ASP A 160 11.41 12.22 -2.15
N ALA A 161 11.14 11.36 -3.14
CA ALA A 161 10.77 11.76 -4.50
C ALA A 161 9.25 11.72 -4.76
N ARG A 162 8.44 11.21 -3.81
CA ARG A 162 6.98 11.05 -4.00
C ARG A 162 6.22 12.37 -3.97
N PHE A 163 6.76 13.36 -3.26
CA PHE A 163 6.13 14.66 -3.09
C PHE A 163 7.08 15.78 -3.46
N GLY A 164 6.55 16.82 -4.09
CA GLY A 164 7.27 18.05 -4.32
C GLY A 164 7.35 18.92 -3.06
N PRO A 165 8.17 19.99 -3.08
CA PRO A 165 8.28 20.93 -1.96
C PRO A 165 6.96 21.66 -1.62
N ASP A 166 6.00 21.67 -2.54
CA ASP A 166 4.65 22.19 -2.36
C ASP A 166 3.63 21.11 -1.89
N GLY A 167 4.11 19.93 -1.49
CA GLY A 167 3.27 18.80 -1.09
C GLY A 167 2.55 18.11 -2.26
N ARG A 168 2.86 18.45 -3.51
CA ARG A 168 2.22 17.84 -4.68
C ARG A 168 2.66 16.38 -4.86
N LEU A 169 1.72 15.49 -5.15
CA LEU A 169 2.06 14.13 -5.60
C LEU A 169 2.77 14.15 -6.95
N ILE A 170 3.92 13.49 -7.03
CA ILE A 170 4.73 13.29 -8.23
C ILE A 170 4.55 11.84 -8.71
N ALA A 171 4.11 11.66 -9.96
CA ALA A 171 3.92 10.34 -10.56
C ALA A 171 5.26 9.63 -10.71
N LEU A 172 5.28 8.30 -10.64
CA LEU A 172 6.52 7.50 -10.68
C LEU A 172 7.44 7.88 -11.85
N ALA A 173 6.86 8.12 -13.03
CA ALA A 173 7.60 8.51 -14.23
C ALA A 173 8.26 9.91 -14.13
N ASP A 174 7.70 10.79 -13.31
CA ASP A 174 8.16 12.18 -13.15
C ASP A 174 9.05 12.36 -11.91
N GLN A 175 9.32 11.29 -11.15
CA GLN A 175 10.12 11.36 -9.92
C GLN A 175 11.59 11.61 -10.25
N ASP A 176 12.20 12.53 -9.51
CA ASP A 176 13.65 12.73 -9.58
C ASP A 176 14.36 11.51 -8.97
N ARG A 177 14.94 10.68 -9.84
CA ARG A 177 15.67 9.46 -9.46
C ARG A 177 16.96 9.76 -8.69
N ILE A 178 17.48 10.99 -8.71
CA ILE A 178 18.64 11.39 -7.87
C ILE A 178 18.25 11.35 -6.38
N LEU A 179 16.99 11.62 -6.06
CA LEU A 179 16.48 11.57 -4.69
C LEU A 179 16.21 10.13 -4.21
N TRP A 180 16.43 9.11 -5.06
CA TRP A 180 16.17 7.72 -4.68
C TRP A 180 17.35 7.17 -3.87
N ASN A 181 17.03 6.53 -2.75
CA ASN A 181 18.03 5.96 -1.86
C ASN A 181 18.66 4.70 -2.48
N ARG A 182 19.81 4.88 -3.15
CA ARG A 182 20.55 3.79 -3.81
C ARG A 182 20.94 2.66 -2.86
N ARG A 183 21.22 2.94 -1.59
CA ARG A 183 21.56 1.91 -0.59
C ARG A 183 20.39 0.95 -0.37
N LEU A 184 19.18 1.48 -0.21
CA LEU A 184 17.97 0.66 -0.05
C LEU A 184 17.62 -0.12 -1.33
N ILE A 185 17.87 0.46 -2.50
CA ILE A 185 17.65 -0.23 -3.79
C ILE A 185 18.58 -1.43 -3.92
N VAL A 186 19.89 -1.24 -3.73
CA VAL A 186 20.89 -2.32 -3.83
C VAL A 186 20.56 -3.43 -2.85
N GLU A 187 20.30 -3.08 -1.59
CA GLU A 187 19.95 -4.06 -0.57
C GLU A 187 18.66 -4.84 -0.89
N GLY A 188 17.62 -4.14 -1.37
CA GLY A 188 16.37 -4.78 -1.77
C GLY A 188 16.55 -5.76 -2.93
N ILE A 189 17.38 -5.40 -3.92
CA ILE A 189 17.69 -6.27 -5.07
C ILE A 189 18.50 -7.49 -4.62
N GLU A 190 19.50 -7.33 -3.77
CA GLU A 190 20.32 -8.44 -3.25
C GLU A 190 19.48 -9.46 -2.47
N ILE A 191 18.60 -8.98 -1.58
CA ILE A 191 17.67 -9.84 -0.82
C ILE A 191 16.72 -10.57 -1.78
N LEU A 192 16.16 -9.85 -2.75
CA LEU A 192 15.24 -10.44 -3.73
C LEU A 192 15.92 -11.52 -4.58
N GLN A 193 17.13 -11.27 -5.09
CA GLN A 193 17.87 -12.23 -5.90
C GLN A 193 18.18 -13.51 -5.10
N ALA A 194 18.55 -13.38 -3.82
CA ALA A 194 18.74 -14.52 -2.94
C ALA A 194 17.43 -15.30 -2.73
N ALA A 195 16.31 -14.61 -2.54
CA ALA A 195 14.99 -15.24 -2.35
C ALA A 195 14.50 -15.97 -3.60
N LEU A 196 14.64 -15.36 -4.79
CA LEU A 196 14.27 -15.98 -6.07
C LEU A 196 15.12 -17.23 -6.39
N GLY A 197 16.39 -17.25 -5.94
CA GLY A 197 17.28 -18.40 -6.10
C GLY A 197 16.86 -19.66 -5.32
N ARG A 198 15.86 -19.56 -4.43
CA ARG A 198 15.34 -20.69 -3.64
C ARG A 198 14.28 -21.51 -4.37
N ASP A 199 13.82 -21.07 -5.55
CA ASP A 199 12.76 -21.73 -6.34
C ASP A 199 11.42 -21.89 -5.59
N GLU A 200 11.15 -20.99 -4.65
CA GLU A 200 9.92 -20.91 -3.86
C GLU A 200 9.25 -19.55 -4.13
N LEU A 201 8.69 -19.36 -5.33
CA LEU A 201 8.13 -18.07 -5.73
C LEU A 201 6.86 -17.73 -4.95
N GLY A 202 6.89 -16.64 -4.18
CA GLY A 202 5.75 -16.06 -3.48
C GLY A 202 5.26 -14.71 -4.03
N GLN A 203 4.14 -14.22 -3.48
CA GLN A 203 3.48 -13.00 -3.98
C GLN A 203 4.34 -11.74 -3.75
N TYR A 204 5.07 -11.68 -2.64
CA TYR A 204 5.88 -10.51 -2.32
C TYR A 204 7.18 -10.50 -3.12
N GLN A 205 7.75 -11.68 -3.44
CA GLN A 205 8.86 -11.79 -4.39
C GLN A 205 8.46 -11.28 -5.78
N ALA A 206 7.31 -11.68 -6.32
CA ALA A 206 6.84 -11.20 -7.63
C ALA A 206 6.59 -9.68 -7.64
N GLN A 207 5.95 -9.13 -6.59
CA GLN A 207 5.75 -7.69 -6.45
C GLN A 207 7.07 -6.93 -6.29
N ALA A 208 8.03 -7.48 -5.53
CA ALA A 208 9.36 -6.91 -5.37
C ALA A 208 10.12 -6.89 -6.70
N ALA A 209 9.99 -7.92 -7.53
CA ALA A 209 10.62 -7.98 -8.84
C ALA A 209 10.09 -6.89 -9.79
N ILE A 210 8.78 -6.63 -9.78
CA ILE A 210 8.19 -5.48 -10.51
C ILE A 210 8.78 -4.16 -10.00
N ALA A 211 8.84 -3.98 -8.67
CA ALA A 211 9.41 -2.77 -8.08
C ALA A 211 10.91 -2.61 -8.38
N ALA A 212 11.67 -3.70 -8.43
CA ALA A 212 13.09 -3.71 -8.74
C ALA A 212 13.37 -3.26 -10.18
N LEU A 213 12.57 -3.70 -11.15
CA LEU A 213 12.70 -3.28 -12.55
C LEU A 213 12.48 -1.77 -12.72
N HIS A 214 11.54 -1.21 -11.96
CA HIS A 214 11.41 0.24 -11.89
C HIS A 214 12.62 0.91 -11.21
N ALA A 215 13.11 0.33 -10.12
CA ALA A 215 14.20 0.86 -9.31
C ALA A 215 15.56 0.88 -10.04
N ASP A 216 15.81 -0.12 -10.88
CA ASP A 216 17.08 -0.33 -11.58
C ASP A 216 17.21 0.52 -12.86
N ALA A 217 16.09 0.84 -13.51
CA ALA A 217 16.07 1.67 -14.71
C ALA A 217 16.69 3.07 -14.48
N GLN A 218 17.49 3.57 -15.42
CA GLN A 218 18.10 4.90 -15.32
C GLN A 218 17.11 6.00 -15.69
N THR A 219 16.29 5.74 -16.71
CA THR A 219 15.17 6.59 -17.13
C THR A 219 13.87 5.80 -17.09
N VAL A 220 12.75 6.45 -17.41
CA VAL A 220 11.45 5.75 -17.51
C VAL A 220 11.44 4.86 -18.75
N GLU A 221 12.03 5.35 -19.82
CA GLU A 221 12.15 4.72 -21.13
C GLU A 221 12.98 3.43 -21.06
N ASP A 222 13.94 3.36 -20.13
CA ASP A 222 14.75 2.17 -19.88
C ASP A 222 14.04 1.08 -19.05
N THR A 223 12.81 1.31 -18.60
CA THR A 223 12.07 0.32 -17.82
C THR A 223 11.73 -0.89 -18.70
N ASP A 224 12.13 -2.09 -18.27
CA ASP A 224 11.82 -3.34 -18.99
C ASP A 224 10.36 -3.75 -18.74
N TRP A 225 9.46 -3.14 -19.52
CA TRP A 225 8.03 -3.39 -19.44
C TRP A 225 7.66 -4.81 -19.86
N VAL A 226 8.42 -5.45 -20.76
CA VAL A 226 8.19 -6.85 -21.16
C VAL A 226 8.42 -7.77 -19.96
N GLN A 227 9.51 -7.57 -19.23
CA GLN A 227 9.78 -8.31 -18.01
C GLN A 227 8.76 -8.00 -16.89
N ILE A 228 8.29 -6.76 -16.77
CA ILE A 228 7.22 -6.39 -15.83
C ILE A 228 5.92 -7.16 -16.14
N VAL A 229 5.55 -7.28 -17.42
CA VAL A 229 4.36 -8.07 -17.82
C VAL A 229 4.52 -9.53 -17.40
N GLN A 230 5.70 -10.13 -17.60
CA GLN A 230 5.98 -11.51 -17.17
C GLN A 230 5.82 -11.67 -15.64
N TRP A 231 6.31 -10.72 -14.84
CA TRP A 231 6.11 -10.77 -13.39
C TRP A 231 4.65 -10.57 -12.97
N TYR A 232 3.86 -9.80 -13.73
CA TYR A 232 2.42 -9.75 -13.53
C TYR A 232 1.73 -11.07 -13.92
N ASP A 233 2.21 -11.78 -14.95
CA ASP A 233 1.70 -13.11 -15.30
C ASP A 233 1.95 -14.11 -14.16
N GLU A 234 3.16 -14.13 -13.60
CA GLU A 234 3.48 -14.93 -12.42
C GLU A 234 2.62 -14.54 -11.20
N LEU A 235 2.44 -13.24 -10.96
CA LEU A 235 1.60 -12.77 -9.86
C LEU A 235 0.12 -13.14 -10.05
N LEU A 236 -0.39 -13.17 -11.28
CA LEU A 236 -1.75 -13.64 -11.57
C LEU A 236 -1.88 -15.16 -11.37
N ALA A 237 -0.86 -15.94 -11.71
CA ALA A 237 -0.83 -17.38 -11.45
C ALA A 237 -0.87 -17.68 -9.94
N LEU A 238 -0.20 -16.85 -9.13
CA LEU A 238 -0.23 -16.94 -7.67
C LEU A 238 -1.53 -16.40 -7.06
N ARG A 239 -1.97 -15.22 -7.52
CA ARG A 239 -3.13 -14.48 -7.01
C ARG A 239 -3.82 -13.68 -8.11
N ASP A 240 -4.82 -14.32 -8.70
CA ASP A 240 -5.72 -13.66 -9.63
C ASP A 240 -6.67 -12.69 -8.91
N THR A 241 -6.36 -11.40 -8.96
CA THR A 241 -7.21 -10.34 -8.41
C THR A 241 -7.49 -9.26 -9.45
N PRO A 242 -8.66 -8.60 -9.40
CA PRO A 242 -8.98 -7.50 -10.32
C PRO A 242 -7.97 -6.34 -10.28
N ILE A 243 -7.33 -6.09 -9.14
CA ILE A 243 -6.30 -5.06 -9.00
C ILE A 243 -5.00 -5.47 -9.71
N VAL A 244 -4.59 -6.72 -9.60
CA VAL A 244 -3.41 -7.23 -10.33
C VAL A 244 -3.67 -7.18 -11.84
N ARG A 245 -4.86 -7.59 -12.29
CA ARG A 245 -5.26 -7.46 -13.71
C ARG A 245 -5.25 -6.01 -14.20
N LEU A 246 -5.76 -5.07 -13.40
CA LEU A 246 -5.75 -3.64 -13.71
C LEU A 246 -4.33 -3.10 -13.86
N ASN A 247 -3.42 -3.46 -12.94
CA ASN A 247 -2.04 -3.02 -13.00
C ASN A 247 -1.29 -3.66 -14.18
N ARG A 248 -1.56 -4.94 -14.47
CA ARG A 248 -1.04 -5.63 -15.66
C ARG A 248 -1.48 -4.95 -16.96
N ALA A 249 -2.73 -4.48 -17.05
CA ALA A 249 -3.21 -3.75 -18.22
C ALA A 249 -2.39 -2.49 -18.50
N VAL A 250 -1.90 -1.80 -17.46
CA VAL A 250 -0.95 -0.69 -17.61
C VAL A 250 0.37 -1.20 -18.20
N ALA A 251 0.95 -2.25 -17.61
CA ALA A 251 2.22 -2.81 -18.08
C ALA A 251 2.16 -3.29 -19.54
N VAL A 252 1.08 -3.97 -19.93
CA VAL A 252 0.82 -4.36 -21.34
C VAL A 252 0.68 -3.12 -22.23
N GLY A 253 0.01 -2.08 -21.75
CA GLY A 253 -0.08 -0.81 -22.46
C GLY A 253 1.27 -0.11 -22.67
N GLU A 254 2.22 -0.29 -21.76
CA GLU A 254 3.59 0.22 -21.88
C GLU A 254 4.45 -0.67 -22.80
N ALA A 255 4.34 -1.99 -22.72
CA ALA A 255 5.11 -2.93 -23.52
C ALA A 255 4.64 -3.05 -24.98
N ASP A 256 3.35 -3.30 -25.18
CA ASP A 256 2.74 -3.63 -26.49
C ASP A 256 1.94 -2.46 -27.08
N GLY A 257 1.93 -1.33 -26.39
CA GLY A 257 1.25 -0.11 -26.79
C GLY A 257 -0.15 0.05 -26.20
N PRO A 258 -0.66 1.30 -26.19
CA PRO A 258 -1.82 1.67 -25.37
C PRO A 258 -3.12 0.97 -25.79
N ALA A 259 -3.26 0.56 -27.05
CA ALA A 259 -4.40 -0.20 -27.53
C ALA A 259 -4.48 -1.61 -26.90
N ALA A 260 -3.33 -2.26 -26.69
CA ALA A 260 -3.27 -3.57 -26.03
C ALA A 260 -3.70 -3.46 -24.56
N GLY A 261 -3.19 -2.45 -23.85
CA GLY A 261 -3.62 -2.16 -22.47
C GLY A 261 -5.13 -1.85 -22.36
N LEU A 262 -5.69 -1.11 -23.33
CA LEU A 262 -7.13 -0.83 -23.36
C LEU A 262 -7.99 -2.07 -23.61
N ALA A 263 -7.46 -3.05 -24.37
CA ALA A 263 -8.14 -4.32 -24.58
C ALA A 263 -8.24 -5.13 -23.27
N GLU A 264 -7.16 -5.15 -22.48
CA GLU A 264 -7.11 -5.81 -21.16
C GLU A 264 -8.14 -5.21 -20.18
N LEU A 265 -8.44 -3.91 -20.28
CA LEU A 265 -9.45 -3.26 -19.43
C LEU A 265 -10.89 -3.70 -19.70
N GLN A 266 -11.21 -4.22 -20.90
CA GLN A 266 -12.60 -4.48 -21.31
C GLN A 266 -13.31 -5.50 -20.41
N GLY A 267 -12.57 -6.43 -19.81
CA GLY A 267 -13.10 -7.45 -18.91
C GLY A 267 -13.20 -7.03 -17.44
N LEU A 268 -12.78 -5.82 -17.07
CA LEU A 268 -12.70 -5.38 -15.68
C LEU A 268 -13.88 -4.50 -15.26
N ASP A 269 -14.26 -4.60 -14.00
CA ASP A 269 -15.28 -3.74 -13.41
C ASP A 269 -14.77 -2.30 -13.30
N LYS A 270 -15.54 -1.35 -13.83
CA LYS A 270 -15.26 0.09 -13.78
C LYS A 270 -15.43 0.68 -12.37
N SER A 271 -15.94 -0.10 -11.42
CA SER A 271 -15.99 0.27 -10.00
C SER A 271 -14.61 0.21 -9.33
N LEU A 272 -13.64 -0.50 -9.92
CA LEU A 272 -12.31 -0.67 -9.34
C LEU A 272 -11.63 0.68 -9.05
N PRO A 273 -10.92 0.79 -7.92
CA PRO A 273 -10.05 1.93 -7.65
C PRO A 273 -9.12 2.19 -8.83
N ARG A 274 -8.97 3.47 -9.21
CA ARG A 274 -8.09 3.94 -10.29
C ARG A 274 -8.40 3.42 -11.71
N TYR A 275 -9.46 2.63 -11.94
CA TYR A 275 -9.85 2.17 -13.28
C TYR A 275 -9.88 3.33 -14.30
N PHE A 276 -10.57 4.42 -13.96
CA PHE A 276 -10.67 5.58 -14.86
C PHE A 276 -9.36 6.33 -15.03
N ALA A 277 -8.45 6.29 -14.05
CA ALA A 277 -7.13 6.90 -14.20
C ALA A 277 -6.27 6.11 -15.20
N VAL A 278 -6.33 4.77 -15.13
CA VAL A 278 -5.65 3.87 -16.08
C VAL A 278 -6.24 4.02 -17.48
N GLU A 279 -7.56 4.01 -17.62
CA GLU A 279 -8.22 4.23 -18.91
C GLU A 279 -7.87 5.61 -19.48
N ALA A 280 -7.83 6.66 -18.66
CA ALA A 280 -7.43 8.00 -19.09
C ALA A 280 -5.99 8.03 -19.63
N HIS A 281 -5.03 7.43 -18.90
CA HIS A 281 -3.63 7.34 -19.29
C HIS A 281 -3.45 6.67 -20.64
N LEU A 282 -4.07 5.51 -20.83
CA LEU A 282 -3.95 4.77 -22.10
C LEU A 282 -4.64 5.52 -23.26
N ARG A 283 -5.81 6.15 -23.02
CA ARG A 283 -6.51 6.98 -24.02
C ARG A 283 -5.72 8.23 -24.39
N GLU A 284 -4.99 8.81 -23.45
CA GLU A 284 -4.11 9.93 -23.76
C GLU A 284 -3.01 9.50 -24.74
N ARG A 285 -2.40 8.33 -24.50
CA ARG A 285 -1.35 7.76 -25.35
C ARG A 285 -1.84 7.31 -26.72
N THR A 286 -3.14 7.00 -26.90
CA THR A 286 -3.73 6.80 -28.23
C THR A 286 -4.06 8.11 -28.96
N GLY A 287 -3.88 9.27 -28.31
CA GLY A 287 -4.20 10.59 -28.86
C GLY A 287 -5.64 11.04 -28.65
N GLU A 288 -6.45 10.30 -27.87
CA GLU A 288 -7.83 10.63 -27.54
C GLU A 288 -7.91 11.64 -26.38
N SER A 289 -7.23 12.77 -26.52
CA SER A 289 -7.01 13.74 -25.43
C SER A 289 -8.30 14.25 -24.77
N GLN A 290 -9.36 14.52 -25.55
CA GLN A 290 -10.64 14.96 -25.00
C GLN A 290 -11.24 13.88 -24.07
N ARG A 291 -11.20 12.63 -24.51
CA ARG A 291 -11.73 11.51 -23.75
C ARG A 291 -10.89 11.23 -22.50
N ALA A 292 -9.56 11.30 -22.63
CA ALA A 292 -8.65 11.18 -21.51
C ALA A 292 -8.92 12.25 -20.44
N ALA A 293 -9.11 13.51 -20.82
CA ALA A 293 -9.41 14.59 -19.89
C ALA A 293 -10.72 14.37 -19.11
N GLU A 294 -11.78 13.88 -19.76
CA GLU A 294 -13.04 13.51 -19.09
C GLU A 294 -12.83 12.38 -18.09
N LEU A 295 -12.05 11.36 -18.47
CA LEU A 295 -11.77 10.21 -17.62
C LEU A 295 -10.90 10.60 -16.41
N TYR A 296 -9.93 11.49 -16.58
CA TYR A 296 -9.15 12.03 -15.46
C TYR A 296 -10.03 12.78 -14.45
N VAL A 297 -11.02 13.56 -14.89
CA VAL A 297 -11.99 14.21 -14.00
C VAL A 297 -12.81 13.16 -13.23
N ARG A 298 -13.32 12.13 -13.91
CA ARG A 298 -14.05 11.03 -13.25
C ARG A 298 -13.18 10.26 -12.26
N ALA A 299 -11.91 10.09 -12.57
CA ALA A 299 -10.95 9.48 -11.65
C ALA A 299 -10.75 10.37 -10.41
N ALA A 300 -10.67 11.69 -10.57
CA ALA A 300 -10.50 12.65 -9.47
C ALA A 300 -11.68 12.65 -8.50
N GLU A 301 -12.91 12.45 -8.99
CA GLU A 301 -14.12 12.29 -8.17
C GLU A 301 -14.04 11.07 -7.25
N ARG A 302 -13.32 10.02 -7.67
CA ARG A 302 -13.15 8.74 -6.96
C ARG A 302 -11.82 8.58 -6.23
N ALA A 303 -10.96 9.62 -6.26
CA ALA A 303 -9.65 9.58 -5.63
C ALA A 303 -9.75 9.37 -4.12
N GLY A 304 -8.86 8.54 -3.57
CA GLY A 304 -8.82 8.20 -2.15
C GLY A 304 -8.15 9.26 -1.27
N SER A 305 -7.45 10.22 -1.89
CA SER A 305 -6.75 11.31 -1.19
C SER A 305 -6.85 12.65 -1.93
N LEU A 306 -6.66 13.76 -1.19
CA LEU A 306 -6.60 15.10 -1.78
C LEU A 306 -5.43 15.25 -2.76
N ALA A 307 -4.27 14.67 -2.45
CA ALA A 307 -3.08 14.72 -3.30
C ALA A 307 -3.32 13.99 -4.64
N GLU A 308 -3.95 12.81 -4.61
CA GLU A 308 -4.33 12.06 -5.81
C GLU A 308 -5.39 12.82 -6.63
N ARG A 309 -6.41 13.39 -5.98
CA ARG A 309 -7.42 14.22 -6.66
C ARG A 309 -6.79 15.42 -7.37
N ALA A 310 -5.91 16.14 -6.68
CA ALA A 310 -5.22 17.30 -7.23
C ALA A 310 -4.33 16.90 -8.41
N HIS A 311 -3.62 15.77 -8.33
CA HIS A 311 -2.84 15.22 -9.43
C HIS A 311 -3.72 14.94 -10.67
N LEU A 312 -4.83 14.21 -10.50
CA LEU A 312 -5.73 13.84 -11.60
C LEU A 312 -6.39 15.07 -12.25
N ASN A 313 -6.78 16.07 -11.45
CA ASN A 313 -7.29 17.34 -11.98
C ASN A 313 -6.24 18.10 -12.80
N ARG A 314 -4.96 18.09 -12.37
CA ARG A 314 -3.86 18.67 -13.17
C ARG A 314 -3.65 17.91 -14.47
N GLN A 315 -3.72 16.58 -14.46
CA GLN A 315 -3.63 15.78 -15.69
C GLN A 315 -4.77 16.14 -16.67
N ALA A 316 -6.01 16.25 -16.18
CA ALA A 316 -7.13 16.70 -17.00
C ALA A 316 -6.89 18.10 -17.62
N ALA A 317 -6.38 19.05 -16.83
CA ALA A 317 -6.07 20.40 -17.31
C ALA A 317 -4.92 20.40 -18.34
N ARG A 318 -3.85 19.63 -18.09
CA ARG A 318 -2.72 19.45 -19.00
C ARG A 318 -3.21 18.93 -20.35
N VAL A 319 -3.91 17.80 -20.36
CA VAL A 319 -4.35 17.16 -21.62
C VAL A 319 -5.26 18.08 -22.45
N ARG A 320 -6.07 18.94 -21.80
CA ARG A 320 -6.87 19.97 -22.48
C ARG A 320 -6.03 21.09 -23.09
N SER A 321 -4.98 21.55 -22.41
CA SER A 321 -4.15 22.67 -22.91
C SER A 321 -3.30 22.28 -24.12
N TRP A 322 -2.89 21.01 -24.22
CA TRP A 322 -2.18 20.47 -25.39
C TRP A 322 -3.02 20.44 -26.66
N GLN A 323 -4.36 20.39 -26.56
CA GLN A 323 -5.23 20.52 -27.73
C GLN A 323 -5.29 21.96 -28.28
N GLY A 324 -5.11 22.97 -27.43
CA GLY A 324 -5.14 24.38 -27.83
C GLY A 324 -3.88 24.87 -28.54
N HIS A 325 -2.81 24.06 -28.59
CA HIS A 325 -1.50 24.42 -29.15
C HIS A 325 -1.12 23.63 -30.42
N ARG A 326 -2.05 22.90 -31.04
CA ARG A 326 -1.79 22.32 -32.37
C ARG A 326 -1.86 23.44 -33.44
N PRO A 327 -0.76 23.71 -34.18
CA PRO A 327 -0.73 24.73 -35.22
C PRO A 327 -1.66 24.42 -36.40
#